data_AF-A0A930WBR2-F1
#
_entry.id   AF-A0A930WBR2-F1
#
_cell.length_a   1.000
_cell.length_b   1.000
_cell.length_c   1.000
_cell.angle_alpha   90.00
_cell.angle_beta   90.00
_cell.angle_gamma   90.00
#
_symmetry.space_group_name_H-M   'P 1'
#
loop_
_entity.id
_entity.type
_entity.pdbx_description
1 polymer ?
#
loop_
_entity_poly.entity_id
_entity_poly.type
_entity_poly.pdbx_seq_one_letter_code
_entity_poly.pdbx_strand_id
1 'polypeptide(L)'
;FSFTVFPLAGLKHVRHFASNGINSVFAAALNLMFFCLFAAMLQSTMQHIVVENLMSQAVAAEAASGGPEQSIAGRPKAELAYRISQIMQERYGRTLHPSWIWAQLAHETGNFTSRLAVEDHNYGGIKATGDAKTAGISPEGDYYRHFDSDEEFAQYAASNYNAYAEDGIYDARTIGEFAAALKHGGYFGATLESYTSALISFVGGSAGMAQQAVANNLLLLQLILIVLMYMYFADRIHKFVNTQFGGAGFKLSERQGVFN
;
A
#
# COMPACT_ATOMS: atom_id res chain seq x y z
N PHE A 1 -46.58 2.61 -4.28
CA PHE A 1 -48.03 2.77 -4.50
C PHE A 1 -48.21 4.07 -5.28
N SER A 2 -48.37 4.02 -6.61
CA SER A 2 -48.59 5.26 -7.36
C SER A 2 -50.04 5.68 -7.16
N PHE A 3 -50.24 6.91 -6.69
CA PHE A 3 -51.55 7.52 -6.41
C PHE A 3 -52.49 7.51 -7.64
N THR A 4 -51.93 7.31 -8.84
CA THR A 4 -52.66 7.27 -10.12
C THR A 4 -53.32 5.93 -10.43
N VAL A 5 -52.93 4.83 -9.77
CA VAL A 5 -53.42 3.47 -10.07
C VAL A 5 -54.51 3.01 -9.09
N PHE A 6 -54.60 3.67 -7.93
CA PHE A 6 -55.58 3.40 -6.88
C PHE A 6 -57.06 3.48 -7.33
N PRO A 7 -57.48 4.43 -8.19
CA PRO A 7 -58.87 4.50 -8.63
C PRO A 7 -59.28 3.36 -9.58
N LEU A 8 -58.31 2.77 -10.28
CA LEU A 8 -58.54 1.74 -11.32
C LEU A 8 -58.58 0.31 -10.77
N ALA A 9 -58.18 0.11 -9.51
CA ALA A 9 -58.19 -1.20 -8.86
C ALA A 9 -59.60 -1.73 -8.53
N GLY A 10 -60.60 -0.84 -8.45
CA GLY A 10 -61.99 -1.19 -8.12
C GLY A 10 -62.85 -1.67 -9.30
N LEU A 11 -62.41 -1.46 -10.55
CA LEU A 11 -63.14 -1.82 -11.76
C LEU A 11 -62.59 -3.12 -12.37
N LYS A 12 -63.48 -4.12 -12.55
CA LYS A 12 -63.13 -5.50 -12.94
C LYS A 12 -62.28 -5.58 -14.22
N HIS A 13 -62.48 -4.66 -15.16
CA HIS A 13 -61.78 -4.63 -16.45
C HIS A 13 -60.36 -4.03 -16.39
N VAL A 14 -60.05 -3.15 -15.43
CA VAL A 14 -58.78 -2.40 -15.35
C VAL A 14 -57.85 -2.88 -14.23
N ARG A 15 -58.34 -3.81 -13.39
CA ARG A 15 -57.56 -4.47 -12.32
C ARG A 15 -56.27 -5.14 -12.80
N HIS A 16 -56.23 -5.63 -14.04
CA HIS A 16 -55.01 -6.24 -14.62
C HIS A 16 -53.91 -5.20 -14.91
N PHE A 17 -54.26 -3.99 -15.37
CA PHE A 17 -53.31 -2.89 -15.54
C PHE A 17 -52.77 -2.40 -14.20
N ALA A 18 -53.61 -2.37 -13.15
CA ALA A 18 -53.18 -2.03 -11.81
C ALA A 18 -52.19 -3.06 -11.22
N SER A 19 -52.44 -4.35 -11.43
CA SER A 19 -51.53 -5.44 -11.02
C SER A 19 -50.17 -5.35 -11.74
N ASN A 20 -50.17 -5.07 -13.04
CA ASN A 20 -48.94 -4.94 -13.82
C ASN A 20 -48.10 -3.73 -13.41
N GLY A 21 -48.75 -2.62 -13.03
CA GLY A 21 -48.07 -1.43 -12.50
C GLY A 21 -47.47 -1.63 -11.10
N ILE A 22 -48.09 -2.47 -10.26
CA ILE A 22 -47.51 -2.84 -8.97
C ILE A 22 -46.30 -3.76 -9.17
N ASN A 23 -46.38 -4.72 -10.09
CA ASN A 23 -45.26 -5.60 -10.43
C ASN A 23 -44.06 -4.83 -11.00
N SER A 24 -44.27 -3.79 -11.82
CA SER A 24 -43.18 -2.97 -12.34
C SER A 24 -42.51 -2.12 -11.26
N VAL A 25 -43.26 -1.60 -10.29
CA VAL A 25 -42.71 -0.87 -9.13
C VAL A 25 -41.89 -1.80 -8.24
N PHE A 26 -42.36 -3.04 -8.00
CA PHE A 26 -41.59 -4.03 -7.24
C PHE A 26 -40.32 -4.47 -7.96
N ALA A 27 -40.38 -4.67 -9.28
CA ALA A 27 -39.20 -5.01 -10.08
C ALA A 27 -38.15 -3.88 -10.06
N ALA A 28 -38.58 -2.63 -10.19
CA ALA A 28 -37.70 -1.46 -10.10
C ALA A 28 -37.09 -1.29 -8.69
N ALA A 29 -37.88 -1.49 -7.64
CA ALA A 29 -37.41 -1.40 -6.25
C ALA A 29 -36.40 -2.51 -5.89
N LEU A 30 -36.60 -3.73 -6.40
CA LEU A 30 -35.66 -4.84 -6.22
C LEU A 30 -34.32 -4.54 -6.92
N ASN A 31 -34.35 -4.07 -8.17
CA ASN A 31 -33.12 -3.68 -8.88
C ASN A 31 -32.36 -2.56 -8.15
N LEU A 32 -33.06 -1.57 -7.59
CA LEU A 32 -32.45 -0.50 -6.82
C LEU A 32 -31.85 -1.01 -5.50
N MET A 33 -32.54 -1.91 -4.80
CA MET A 33 -32.04 -2.55 -3.58
C MET A 33 -30.77 -3.36 -3.85
N PHE A 34 -30.70 -4.10 -4.96
CA PHE A 34 -29.47 -4.79 -5.37
C PHE A 34 -28.33 -3.83 -5.67
N PHE A 35 -28.61 -2.71 -6.33
CA PHE A 35 -27.60 -1.68 -6.60
C PHE A 35 -27.06 -1.06 -5.31
N CYS A 36 -27.94 -0.74 -4.34
CA CYS A 36 -27.54 -0.18 -3.05
C CYS A 36 -26.74 -1.19 -2.20
N LEU A 37 -27.17 -2.46 -2.15
CA LEU A 37 -26.43 -3.50 -1.44
C LEU A 37 -25.07 -3.79 -2.10
N PHE A 38 -25.01 -3.78 -3.44
CA PHE A 38 -23.76 -3.90 -4.19
C PHE A 38 -22.79 -2.76 -3.89
N ALA A 39 -23.28 -1.51 -3.86
CA ALA A 39 -22.45 -0.35 -3.53
C ALA A 39 -21.92 -0.40 -2.10
N ALA A 40 -22.77 -0.74 -1.12
CA ALA A 40 -22.37 -0.87 0.28
C ALA A 40 -21.34 -2.00 0.50
N MET A 41 -21.52 -3.13 -0.20
CA MET A 41 -20.58 -4.25 -0.16
C MET A 41 -19.26 -3.93 -0.85
N LEU A 42 -19.28 -3.27 -2.02
CA LEU A 42 -18.05 -2.80 -2.67
C LEU A 42 -17.26 -1.87 -1.76
N GLN A 43 -17.95 -0.95 -1.08
CA GLN A 43 -17.34 -0.03 -0.13
C GLN A 43 -16.70 -0.78 1.05
N SER A 44 -17.38 -1.79 1.59
CA SER A 44 -16.84 -2.67 2.65
C SER A 44 -15.64 -3.49 2.16
N THR A 45 -15.72 -4.11 0.98
CA THR A 45 -14.61 -4.89 0.42
C THR A 45 -13.42 -4.02 0.06
N MET A 46 -13.62 -2.80 -0.44
CA MET A 46 -12.51 -1.85 -0.68
C MET A 46 -11.82 -1.47 0.62
N GLN A 47 -12.57 -1.26 1.71
CA GLN A 47 -11.99 -0.96 3.02
C GLN A 47 -11.18 -2.14 3.57
N HIS A 48 -11.65 -3.37 3.44
CA HIS A 48 -10.94 -4.56 3.94
C HIS A 48 -9.76 -4.97 3.05
N ILE A 49 -9.91 -4.91 1.73
CA ILE A 49 -8.85 -5.24 0.76
C ILE A 49 -7.70 -4.24 0.85
N VAL A 50 -8.00 -2.95 1.02
CA VAL A 50 -6.95 -1.93 1.21
C VAL A 50 -6.15 -2.23 2.49
N VAL A 51 -6.82 -2.55 3.59
CA VAL A 51 -6.15 -2.81 4.88
C VAL A 51 -5.35 -4.11 4.86
N GLU A 52 -5.93 -5.20 4.36
CA GLU A 52 -5.27 -6.50 4.29
C GLU A 52 -4.10 -6.49 3.30
N ASN A 53 -4.20 -5.76 2.19
CA ASN A 53 -3.11 -5.65 1.23
C ASN A 53 -2.04 -4.64 1.66
N LEU A 54 -2.38 -3.56 2.37
CA LEU A 54 -1.38 -2.71 3.05
C LEU A 54 -0.60 -3.51 4.10
N MET A 55 -1.30 -4.28 4.94
CA MET A 55 -0.64 -5.12 5.93
C MET A 55 0.15 -6.26 5.27
N SER A 56 -0.38 -6.91 4.23
CA SER A 56 0.32 -8.00 3.54
C SER A 56 1.49 -7.52 2.69
N GLN A 57 1.43 -6.32 2.08
CA GLN A 57 2.57 -5.72 1.39
C GLN A 57 3.61 -5.21 2.38
N ALA A 58 3.20 -4.61 3.50
CA ALA A 58 4.13 -4.26 4.58
C ALA A 58 4.83 -5.51 5.12
N VAL A 59 4.08 -6.59 5.40
CA VAL A 59 4.62 -7.86 5.91
C VAL A 59 5.45 -8.60 4.85
N ALA A 60 5.07 -8.59 3.56
CA ALA A 60 5.85 -9.24 2.50
C ALA A 60 7.11 -8.45 2.12
N ALA A 61 7.06 -7.12 2.18
CA ALA A 61 8.23 -6.27 2.00
C ALA A 61 9.16 -6.31 3.21
N GLU A 62 8.64 -6.40 4.44
CA GLU A 62 9.40 -6.70 5.67
C GLU A 62 9.98 -8.11 5.64
N ALA A 63 9.25 -9.12 5.18
CA ALA A 63 9.76 -10.49 5.07
C ALA A 63 10.82 -10.66 3.97
N ALA A 64 10.72 -9.91 2.86
CA ALA A 64 11.73 -9.89 1.82
C ALA A 64 12.98 -9.07 2.20
N SER A 65 12.85 -8.09 3.09
CA SER A 65 13.95 -7.25 3.58
C SER A 65 14.57 -7.72 4.91
N GLY A 66 13.91 -8.63 5.63
CA GLY A 66 14.38 -9.25 6.88
C GLY A 66 15.06 -10.62 6.71
N GLY A 67 15.34 -11.04 5.48
CA GLY A 67 16.11 -12.26 5.18
C GLY A 67 17.63 -12.03 5.17
N PRO A 68 18.44 -13.09 5.41
CA PRO A 68 19.89 -13.00 5.64
C PRO A 68 20.61 -12.32 4.48
N GLU A 69 21.54 -11.41 4.83
CA GLU A 69 22.53 -10.74 3.95
C GLU A 69 22.21 -10.79 2.45
N GLN A 70 21.35 -9.88 1.98
CA GLN A 70 21.29 -9.61 0.55
C GLN A 70 22.64 -9.03 0.12
N SER A 71 23.42 -9.83 -0.60
CA SER A 71 24.72 -9.43 -1.09
C SER A 71 24.57 -8.21 -2.01
N ILE A 72 25.29 -7.14 -1.65
CA ILE A 72 25.43 -5.94 -2.47
C ILE A 72 26.66 -6.00 -3.39
N ALA A 73 27.36 -7.13 -3.44
CA ALA A 73 28.56 -7.29 -4.25
C ALA A 73 28.28 -6.96 -5.73
N GLY A 74 29.15 -6.14 -6.34
CA GLY A 74 29.01 -5.69 -7.73
C GLY A 74 28.07 -4.49 -7.93
N ARG A 75 27.38 -4.01 -6.89
CA ARG A 75 26.63 -2.75 -6.95
C ARG A 75 27.58 -1.54 -6.87
N PRO A 76 27.22 -0.38 -7.44
CA PRO A 76 28.01 0.84 -7.32
C PRO A 76 28.30 1.17 -5.85
N LYS A 77 29.56 1.47 -5.51
CA LYS A 77 29.99 1.84 -4.15
C LYS A 77 29.59 0.83 -3.05
N ALA A 78 29.41 -0.45 -3.40
CA ALA A 78 29.18 -1.51 -2.40
C ALA A 78 30.31 -1.60 -1.37
N GLU A 79 31.57 -1.44 -1.82
CA GLU A 79 32.76 -1.44 -0.97
C GLU A 79 32.68 -0.40 0.16
N LEU A 80 32.08 0.78 -0.12
CA LEU A 80 31.91 1.82 0.89
C LEU A 80 30.99 1.37 2.03
N ALA A 81 29.88 0.71 1.70
CA ALA A 81 28.94 0.23 2.70
C ALA A 81 29.52 -0.92 3.53
N TYR A 82 30.27 -1.85 2.91
CA TYR A 82 31.04 -2.86 3.62
C TYR A 82 32.09 -2.23 4.54
N ARG A 83 32.80 -1.21 4.04
CA ARG A 83 33.82 -0.51 4.81
C ARG A 83 33.25 0.19 6.05
N ILE A 84 32.09 0.86 5.93
CA ILE A 84 31.40 1.48 7.07
C ILE A 84 31.05 0.42 8.12
N SER A 85 30.43 -0.69 7.69
CA SER A 85 30.07 -1.79 8.61
C SER A 85 31.30 -2.37 9.31
N GLN A 86 32.41 -2.53 8.58
CA GLN A 86 33.69 -2.98 9.14
C GLN A 86 34.23 -1.99 10.19
N ILE A 87 34.25 -0.69 9.90
CA ILE A 87 34.71 0.35 10.85
C ILE A 87 33.84 0.34 12.11
N MET A 88 32.53 0.17 11.96
CA MET A 88 31.61 0.07 13.11
C MET A 88 31.96 -1.14 14.00
N GLN A 89 32.26 -2.28 13.37
CA GLN A 89 32.69 -3.47 14.10
C GLN A 89 34.02 -3.24 14.81
N GLU A 90 35.02 -2.66 14.13
CA GLU A 90 36.35 -2.42 14.66
C GLU A 90 36.36 -1.39 15.81
N ARG A 91 35.57 -0.32 15.68
CA ARG A 91 35.57 0.81 16.62
C ARG A 91 34.60 0.65 17.78
N TYR A 92 33.42 0.09 17.53
CA TYR A 92 32.32 0.07 18.50
C TYR A 92 31.90 -1.36 18.90
N GLY A 93 32.44 -2.40 18.24
CA GLY A 93 32.04 -3.78 18.49
C GLY A 93 30.59 -4.07 18.11
N ARG A 94 30.02 -3.26 17.20
CA ARG A 94 28.64 -3.37 16.72
C ARG A 94 28.64 -3.56 15.21
N THR A 95 27.71 -4.35 14.71
CA THR A 95 27.52 -4.56 13.27
C THR A 95 26.22 -3.93 12.82
N LEU A 96 26.24 -3.29 11.66
CA LEU A 96 25.05 -2.87 10.93
C LEU A 96 25.08 -3.50 9.54
N HIS A 97 23.94 -3.93 9.02
CA HIS A 97 23.88 -4.63 7.73
C HIS A 97 24.39 -3.73 6.59
N PRO A 98 25.41 -4.16 5.83
CA PRO A 98 25.94 -3.40 4.70
C PRO A 98 24.89 -3.06 3.65
N SER A 99 23.90 -3.95 3.44
CA SER A 99 22.81 -3.72 2.49
C SER A 99 21.88 -2.57 2.89
N TRP A 100 21.65 -2.36 4.19
CA TRP A 100 20.85 -1.25 4.71
C TRP A 100 21.60 0.07 4.60
N ILE A 101 22.89 0.07 4.96
CA ILE A 101 23.78 1.22 4.74
C ILE A 101 23.80 1.60 3.27
N TRP A 102 24.01 0.62 2.38
CA TRP A 102 24.03 0.84 0.93
C TRP A 102 22.72 1.43 0.41
N ALA A 103 21.58 0.89 0.85
CA ALA A 103 20.27 1.37 0.42
C ALA A 103 20.00 2.81 0.85
N GLN A 104 20.40 3.18 2.07
CA GLN A 104 20.33 4.56 2.53
C GLN A 104 21.19 5.46 1.65
N LEU A 105 22.48 5.15 1.48
CA LEU A 105 23.38 5.98 0.67
C LEU A 105 22.93 6.08 -0.79
N ALA A 106 22.40 5.00 -1.36
CA ALA A 106 21.83 5.00 -2.70
C ALA A 106 20.58 5.88 -2.79
N HIS A 107 19.72 5.89 -1.77
CA HIS A 107 18.56 6.76 -1.71
C HIS A 107 18.96 8.24 -1.63
N GLU A 108 19.89 8.60 -0.74
CA GLU A 108 20.33 9.99 -0.54
C GLU A 108 21.02 10.60 -1.77
N THR A 109 21.68 9.76 -2.57
CA THR A 109 22.55 10.22 -3.67
C THR A 109 21.96 10.01 -5.05
N GLY A 110 20.74 9.46 -5.16
CA GLY A 110 20.17 9.06 -6.44
C GLY A 110 21.05 7.98 -7.11
N ASN A 111 21.33 6.91 -6.38
CA ASN A 111 22.16 5.78 -6.80
C ASN A 111 23.61 6.18 -7.14
N PHE A 112 24.23 7.00 -6.27
CA PHE A 112 25.62 7.46 -6.36
C PHE A 112 25.94 8.35 -7.57
N THR A 113 24.91 8.97 -8.17
CA THR A 113 25.08 9.85 -9.34
C THR A 113 25.05 11.33 -8.99
N SER A 114 24.65 11.69 -7.77
CA SER A 114 24.61 13.09 -7.35
C SER A 114 26.01 13.72 -7.40
N ARG A 115 26.06 14.97 -7.86
CA ARG A 115 27.30 15.74 -7.93
C ARG A 115 28.02 15.79 -6.57
N LEU A 116 27.25 15.96 -5.49
CA LEU A 116 27.77 15.96 -4.12
C LEU A 116 28.43 14.63 -3.72
N ALA A 117 27.91 13.50 -4.19
CA ALA A 117 28.53 12.20 -3.95
C ALA A 117 29.80 11.99 -4.79
N VAL A 118 29.80 12.46 -6.04
CA VAL A 118 30.90 12.23 -7.00
C VAL A 118 32.08 13.19 -6.77
N GLU A 119 31.80 14.47 -6.51
CA GLU A 119 32.84 15.51 -6.39
C GLU A 119 33.32 15.70 -4.94
N ASP A 120 32.42 15.51 -3.95
CA ASP A 120 32.69 15.86 -2.55
C ASP A 120 32.66 14.66 -1.59
N HIS A 121 32.52 13.44 -2.13
CA HIS A 121 32.41 12.19 -1.37
C HIS A 121 31.39 12.25 -0.22
N ASN A 122 30.35 13.09 -0.35
CA ASN A 122 29.32 13.25 0.66
C ASN A 122 28.06 12.49 0.23
N TYR A 123 27.97 11.25 0.68
CA TYR A 123 26.90 10.32 0.33
C TYR A 123 25.67 10.42 1.24
N GLY A 124 25.68 11.29 2.24
CA GLY A 124 24.60 11.43 3.23
C GLY A 124 23.95 12.80 3.26
N GLY A 125 24.28 13.69 2.31
CA GLY A 125 23.77 15.07 2.30
C GLY A 125 24.18 15.88 3.54
N ILE A 126 25.32 15.53 4.15
CA ILE A 126 25.76 16.07 5.45
C ILE A 126 26.09 17.56 5.31
N LYS A 127 25.56 18.39 6.22
CA LYS A 127 25.88 19.82 6.28
C LYS A 127 27.25 20.05 6.93
N ALA A 128 27.97 21.07 6.46
CA ALA A 128 29.20 21.51 7.09
C ALA A 128 28.88 22.19 8.43
N THR A 129 29.53 21.73 9.49
CA THR A 129 29.44 22.31 10.84
C THR A 129 30.84 22.49 11.39
N GLY A 130 31.06 23.54 12.19
CA GLY A 130 32.38 23.86 12.73
C GLY A 130 33.43 24.09 11.65
N ASP A 131 34.61 23.47 11.82
CA ASP A 131 35.77 23.62 10.92
C ASP A 131 35.75 22.65 9.72
N ALA A 132 34.60 22.03 9.42
CA ALA A 132 34.49 21.10 8.30
C ALA A 132 34.70 21.82 6.95
N LYS A 133 35.41 21.16 6.02
CA LYS A 133 35.52 21.64 4.64
C LYS A 133 34.12 21.75 4.02
N THR A 134 33.89 22.81 3.28
CA THR A 134 32.60 23.10 2.67
C THR A 134 32.57 22.69 1.19
N ALA A 135 31.40 22.21 0.77
CA ALA A 135 31.04 21.86 -0.60
C ALA A 135 29.91 22.82 -1.07
N GLY A 136 29.19 22.46 -2.14
CA GLY A 136 28.07 23.25 -2.67
C GLY A 136 27.04 23.68 -1.61
N ILE A 137 26.25 24.71 -1.94
CA ILE A 137 25.19 25.23 -1.05
C ILE A 137 23.97 24.33 -1.16
N SER A 138 23.41 23.95 -0.02
CA SER A 138 22.18 23.18 0.08
C SER A 138 20.95 24.04 -0.21
N PRO A 139 19.80 23.43 -0.58
CA PRO A 139 18.55 24.17 -0.83
C PRO A 139 18.08 25.05 0.35
N GLU A 140 18.51 24.70 1.56
CA GLU A 140 18.16 25.38 2.82
C GLU A 140 19.10 26.55 3.13
N GLY A 141 20.13 26.78 2.32
CA GLY A 141 21.08 27.89 2.45
C GLY A 141 22.39 27.55 3.16
N ASP A 142 22.47 26.40 3.84
CA ASP A 142 23.69 25.93 4.49
C ASP A 142 24.65 25.25 3.52
N TYR A 143 25.96 25.29 3.79
CA TYR A 143 26.97 24.57 3.01
C TYR A 143 26.92 23.07 3.29
N TYR A 144 27.06 22.24 2.25
CA TYR A 144 27.35 20.82 2.45
C TYR A 144 28.78 20.62 2.95
N ARG A 145 29.03 19.51 3.63
CA ARG A 145 30.37 19.06 4.01
C ARG A 145 31.07 18.43 2.83
N HIS A 146 32.33 18.78 2.62
CA HIS A 146 33.25 18.09 1.70
C HIS A 146 34.05 17.04 2.46
N PHE A 147 34.23 15.87 1.85
CA PHE A 147 35.15 14.83 2.28
C PHE A 147 36.20 14.61 1.18
N ASP A 148 37.46 14.52 1.57
CA ASP A 148 38.58 14.34 0.64
C ASP A 148 38.60 12.92 0.03
N SER A 149 37.90 11.97 0.65
CA SER A 149 37.85 10.57 0.20
C SER A 149 36.66 9.78 0.73
N ASP A 150 36.36 8.65 0.06
CA ASP A 150 35.41 7.63 0.52
C ASP A 150 35.73 7.14 1.94
N GLU A 151 37.02 6.99 2.29
CA GLU A 151 37.44 6.51 3.61
C GLU A 151 37.14 7.55 4.70
N GLU A 152 37.36 8.84 4.42
CA GLU A 152 37.02 9.91 5.37
C GLU A 152 35.51 9.94 5.63
N PHE A 153 34.71 9.83 4.56
CA PHE A 153 33.26 9.69 4.70
C PHE A 153 32.89 8.43 5.49
N ALA A 154 33.52 7.28 5.22
CA ALA A 154 33.23 6.03 5.90
C ALA A 154 33.47 6.13 7.42
N GLN A 155 34.57 6.79 7.82
CA GLN A 155 34.88 7.05 9.23
C GLN A 155 33.86 7.96 9.91
N TYR A 156 33.42 9.00 9.19
CA TYR A 156 32.38 9.91 9.67
C TYR A 156 31.04 9.18 9.79
N ALA A 157 30.62 8.47 8.74
CA ALA A 157 29.36 7.73 8.67
C ALA A 157 29.26 6.68 9.78
N ALA A 158 30.32 5.91 10.04
CA ALA A 158 30.35 4.95 11.14
C ALA A 158 30.12 5.61 12.51
N SER A 159 30.73 6.79 12.71
CA SER A 159 30.53 7.57 13.95
C SER A 159 29.12 8.14 14.05
N ASN A 160 28.57 8.57 12.91
CA ASN A 160 27.19 9.08 12.81
C ASN A 160 26.16 7.98 13.09
N TYR A 161 26.29 6.79 12.50
CA TYR A 161 25.41 5.66 12.80
C TYR A 161 25.46 5.27 14.27
N ASN A 162 26.64 5.34 14.90
CA ASN A 162 26.78 5.06 16.32
C ASN A 162 26.07 6.09 17.21
N ALA A 163 25.79 7.31 16.73
CA ALA A 163 25.01 8.28 17.49
C ALA A 163 23.55 7.82 17.69
N TYR A 164 23.02 6.97 16.80
CA TYR A 164 21.68 6.38 16.89
C TYR A 164 21.64 5.09 17.72
N ALA A 165 22.70 4.78 18.46
CA ALA A 165 22.77 3.57 19.30
C ALA A 165 21.63 3.53 20.33
N GLU A 166 21.34 4.67 20.97
CA GLU A 166 20.27 4.79 21.97
C GLU A 166 18.87 4.76 21.34
N ASP A 167 18.77 5.05 20.04
CA ASP A 167 17.54 4.99 19.27
C ASP A 167 17.20 3.57 18.76
N GLY A 168 18.03 2.58 19.10
CA GLY A 168 17.79 1.18 18.77
C GLY A 168 18.24 0.75 17.38
N ILE A 169 19.12 1.52 16.71
CA ILE A 169 19.57 1.20 15.34
C ILE A 169 20.26 -0.18 15.23
N TYR A 170 20.87 -0.64 16.33
CA TYR A 170 21.54 -1.94 16.41
C TYR A 170 20.61 -3.09 16.81
N ASP A 171 19.44 -2.78 17.36
CA ASP A 171 18.43 -3.78 17.72
C ASP A 171 17.48 -4.07 16.55
N ALA A 172 17.55 -3.26 15.49
CA ALA A 172 16.77 -3.40 14.27
C ALA A 172 17.03 -4.73 13.57
N ARG A 173 15.95 -5.44 13.28
CA ARG A 173 15.90 -6.72 12.54
C ARG A 173 15.32 -6.57 11.15
N THR A 174 14.62 -5.46 10.91
CA THR A 174 14.06 -5.12 9.59
C THR A 174 14.55 -3.76 9.14
N ILE A 175 14.49 -3.52 7.83
CA ILE A 175 14.80 -2.19 7.27
C ILE A 175 13.82 -1.11 7.75
N GLY A 176 12.61 -1.50 8.13
CA GLY A 176 11.61 -0.62 8.74
C GLY A 176 12.00 -0.21 10.15
N GLU A 177 12.49 -1.14 10.97
CA GLU A 177 13.03 -0.85 12.31
C GLU A 177 14.29 0.02 12.22
N PHE A 178 15.15 -0.23 11.22
CA PHE A 178 16.30 0.62 10.92
C PHE A 178 15.87 2.05 10.57
N ALA A 179 14.89 2.21 9.68
CA ALA A 179 14.33 3.51 9.34
C ALA A 179 13.64 4.18 10.55
N ALA A 180 13.00 3.41 11.43
CA ALA A 180 12.38 3.91 12.64
C ALA A 180 13.41 4.47 13.62
N ALA A 181 14.54 3.79 13.82
CA ALA A 181 15.65 4.28 14.65
C ALA A 181 16.22 5.61 14.10
N LEU A 182 16.45 5.68 12.79
CA LEU A 182 16.90 6.92 12.13
C LEU A 182 15.88 8.05 12.29
N LYS A 183 14.58 7.75 12.20
CA LYS A 183 13.51 8.74 12.39
C LYS A 183 13.48 9.25 13.82
N HIS A 184 13.62 8.35 14.79
CA HIS A 184 13.60 8.67 16.21
C HIS A 184 14.77 9.60 16.58
N GLY A 185 15.97 9.34 16.07
CA GLY A 185 17.12 10.23 16.21
C GLY A 185 17.10 11.47 15.29
N GLY A 186 16.00 11.72 14.57
CA GLY A 186 15.79 12.96 13.81
C GLY A 186 16.55 13.07 12.49
N TYR A 187 17.02 11.95 11.91
CA TYR A 187 17.78 11.95 10.65
C TYR A 187 17.00 12.57 9.47
N PHE A 188 15.67 12.36 9.40
CA PHE A 188 14.85 12.81 8.26
C PHE A 188 13.48 13.37 8.68
N GLY A 189 12.97 14.30 7.87
CA GLY A 189 11.67 14.96 8.08
C GLY A 189 10.46 14.21 7.50
N ALA A 190 10.64 13.41 6.45
CA ALA A 190 9.58 12.68 5.76
C ALA A 190 8.84 11.67 6.67
N THR A 191 7.69 11.16 6.23
CA THR A 191 6.97 10.11 6.96
C THR A 191 7.79 8.83 6.98
N LEU A 192 7.74 8.08 8.09
CA LEU A 192 8.46 6.81 8.23
C LEU A 192 8.08 5.85 7.10
N GLU A 193 6.80 5.76 6.76
CA GLU A 193 6.30 4.92 5.67
C GLU A 193 6.97 5.27 4.33
N SER A 194 6.98 6.54 3.94
CA SER A 194 7.55 6.98 2.65
C SER A 194 9.05 6.67 2.57
N TYR A 195 9.78 6.87 3.67
CA TYR A 195 11.22 6.62 3.69
C TYR A 195 11.53 5.12 3.65
N THR A 196 10.84 4.33 4.46
CA THR A 196 10.97 2.86 4.48
C THR A 196 10.66 2.27 3.11
N SER A 197 9.60 2.71 2.43
CA SER A 197 9.29 2.27 1.06
C SER A 197 10.41 2.59 0.07
N ALA A 198 11.03 3.76 0.18
CA ALA A 198 12.17 4.12 -0.65
C ALA A 198 13.36 3.17 -0.42
N LEU A 199 13.71 2.90 0.84
CA LEU A 199 14.81 1.99 1.17
C LEU A 199 14.55 0.54 0.71
N ILE A 200 13.32 0.06 0.86
CA ILE A 200 12.90 -1.26 0.38
C ILE A 200 13.13 -1.39 -1.13
N SER A 201 12.84 -0.33 -1.90
CA SER A 201 13.05 -0.32 -3.36
C SER A 201 14.53 -0.53 -3.76
N PHE A 202 15.47 -0.09 -2.92
CA PHE A 202 16.90 -0.25 -3.14
C PHE A 202 17.43 -1.60 -2.63
N VAL A 203 16.97 -2.08 -1.47
CA VAL A 203 17.39 -3.40 -0.95
C VAL A 203 16.87 -4.50 -1.86
N GLY A 204 15.55 -4.59 -2.05
CA GLY A 204 14.89 -5.71 -2.74
C GLY A 204 14.89 -5.66 -4.27
N GLY A 205 15.95 -5.16 -4.91
CA GLY A 205 16.05 -4.92 -6.35
C GLY A 205 15.33 -5.95 -7.23
N SER A 206 14.56 -5.47 -8.22
CA SER A 206 13.66 -6.16 -9.19
C SER A 206 12.62 -7.17 -8.63
N ALA A 207 12.88 -7.82 -7.50
CA ALA A 207 11.95 -8.70 -6.81
C ALA A 207 10.84 -7.92 -6.10
N GLY A 208 11.12 -6.75 -5.53
CA GLY A 208 10.09 -5.88 -4.92
C GLY A 208 9.05 -5.38 -5.93
N MET A 209 9.48 -5.07 -7.16
CA MET A 209 8.58 -4.70 -8.26
C MET A 209 7.73 -5.89 -8.72
N ALA A 210 8.29 -7.09 -8.77
CA ALA A 210 7.55 -8.31 -9.08
C ALA A 210 6.54 -8.66 -7.97
N GLN A 211 6.91 -8.52 -6.69
CA GLN A 211 6.00 -8.72 -5.55
C GLN A 211 4.83 -7.72 -5.59
N GLN A 212 5.09 -6.46 -5.91
CA GLN A 212 4.05 -5.42 -5.99
C GLN A 212 3.15 -5.62 -7.22
N ALA A 213 3.71 -6.06 -8.36
CA ALA A 213 2.93 -6.46 -9.53
C ALA A 213 2.07 -7.70 -9.26
N VAL A 214 2.61 -8.70 -8.55
CA VAL A 214 1.87 -9.91 -8.15
C VAL A 214 0.75 -9.56 -7.17
N ALA A 215 1.00 -8.70 -6.19
CA ALA A 215 -0.04 -8.25 -5.26
C ALA A 215 -1.14 -7.47 -5.97
N ASN A 216 -0.80 -6.52 -6.86
CA ASN A 216 -1.79 -5.80 -7.66
C ASN A 216 -2.61 -6.75 -8.56
N ASN A 217 -1.98 -7.78 -9.13
CA ASN A 217 -2.68 -8.80 -9.92
C ASN A 217 -3.56 -9.71 -9.05
N LEU A 218 -3.16 -10.00 -7.81
CA LEU A 218 -3.97 -10.77 -6.86
C LEU A 218 -5.20 -9.98 -6.41
N LEU A 219 -5.02 -8.69 -6.13
CA LEU A 219 -6.13 -7.77 -5.81
C LEU A 219 -7.09 -7.65 -6.99
N LEU A 220 -6.56 -7.49 -8.20
CA LEU A 220 -7.37 -7.43 -9.41
C LEU A 220 -8.17 -8.73 -9.58
N LEU A 221 -7.55 -9.87 -9.31
CA LEU A 221 -8.22 -11.18 -9.36
C LEU A 221 -9.32 -11.30 -8.31
N GLN A 222 -9.06 -10.91 -7.05
CA GLN A 222 -10.06 -10.92 -5.98
C GLN A 222 -11.24 -10.00 -6.30
N LEU A 223 -10.98 -8.79 -6.81
CA LEU A 223 -12.01 -7.85 -7.25
C LEU A 223 -12.86 -8.47 -8.37
N ILE A 224 -12.23 -9.06 -9.38
CA ILE A 224 -12.91 -9.73 -10.49
C ILE A 224 -13.78 -10.89 -9.98
N LEU A 225 -13.25 -11.73 -9.08
CA LEU A 225 -14.00 -12.86 -8.50
C LEU A 225 -15.23 -12.40 -7.70
N ILE A 226 -15.10 -11.33 -6.92
CA ILE A 226 -16.22 -10.74 -6.18
C ILE A 226 -17.29 -10.23 -7.17
N VAL A 227 -16.89 -9.48 -8.19
CA VAL A 227 -17.83 -8.96 -9.21
C VAL A 227 -18.53 -10.11 -9.95
N LEU A 228 -17.82 -11.17 -10.33
CA LEU A 228 -18.39 -12.35 -10.99
C LEU A 228 -19.37 -13.10 -10.08
N MET A 229 -19.04 -13.27 -8.80
CA MET A 229 -19.94 -13.88 -7.83
C MET A 229 -21.25 -13.07 -7.71
N TYR A 230 -21.16 -11.74 -7.69
CA TYR A 230 -22.35 -10.88 -7.64
C TYR A 230 -23.18 -10.90 -8.91
N MET A 231 -22.56 -10.86 -10.09
CA MET A 231 -23.29 -11.03 -11.35
C MET A 231 -24.06 -12.37 -11.36
N TYR A 232 -23.44 -13.43 -10.84
CA TYR A 232 -24.07 -14.73 -10.70
C TYR A 232 -25.26 -14.73 -9.72
N PHE A 233 -25.09 -14.13 -8.53
CA PHE A 233 -26.17 -14.01 -7.54
C PHE A 233 -27.32 -13.13 -8.05
N ALA A 234 -26.99 -12.01 -8.70
CA ALA A 234 -27.98 -11.11 -9.30
C ALA A 234 -28.78 -11.84 -10.38
N ASP A 235 -28.14 -12.59 -11.28
CA ASP A 235 -28.83 -13.38 -12.31
C ASP A 235 -29.72 -14.48 -11.69
N ARG A 236 -29.25 -15.17 -10.65
CA ARG A 236 -30.01 -16.20 -9.92
C ARG A 236 -31.24 -15.63 -9.22
N ILE A 237 -31.09 -14.52 -8.49
CA ILE A 237 -32.21 -13.91 -7.74
C ILE A 237 -33.17 -13.20 -8.70
N HIS A 238 -32.66 -12.56 -9.75
CA HIS A 238 -33.50 -11.98 -10.81
C HIS A 238 -34.37 -13.05 -11.47
N LYS A 239 -33.79 -14.22 -11.81
CA LYS A 239 -34.54 -15.37 -12.32
C LYS A 239 -35.56 -15.88 -11.31
N PHE A 240 -35.18 -16.02 -10.04
CA PHE A 240 -36.07 -16.49 -8.97
C PHE A 240 -37.27 -15.55 -8.76
N VAL A 241 -37.03 -14.25 -8.67
CA VAL A 241 -38.07 -13.21 -8.54
C VAL A 241 -38.95 -13.19 -9.78
N ASN A 242 -38.39 -13.23 -11.00
CA ASN A 242 -39.19 -13.30 -12.21
C ASN A 242 -40.01 -14.60 -12.30
N THR A 243 -39.56 -15.72 -11.74
CA THR A 243 -40.41 -16.92 -11.65
C THR A 243 -41.52 -16.78 -10.60
N GLN A 244 -41.31 -16.03 -9.51
CA GLN A 244 -42.32 -15.81 -8.47
C GLN A 244 -43.34 -14.70 -8.83
N PHE A 245 -42.93 -13.70 -9.62
CA PHE A 245 -43.75 -12.53 -9.98
C PHE A 245 -44.08 -12.40 -11.48
N GLY A 246 -43.38 -13.14 -12.34
CA GLY A 246 -43.55 -13.13 -13.81
C GLY A 246 -44.48 -14.22 -14.35
N GLY A 247 -45.12 -14.99 -13.49
CA GLY A 247 -46.38 -15.64 -13.85
C GLY A 247 -47.52 -14.63 -13.72
N ALA A 248 -48.39 -14.53 -14.72
CA ALA A 248 -49.55 -13.63 -14.67
C ALA A 248 -50.39 -13.86 -13.40
N GLY A 249 -50.31 -12.93 -12.46
CA GLY A 249 -51.21 -12.82 -11.32
C GLY A 249 -50.65 -13.31 -9.97
N PHE A 250 -50.79 -12.46 -8.96
CA PHE A 250 -50.73 -12.83 -7.55
C PHE A 250 -51.79 -13.93 -7.30
N LYS A 251 -51.38 -15.19 -7.17
CA LYS A 251 -52.32 -16.27 -6.84
C LYS A 251 -52.63 -16.22 -5.35
N LEU A 252 -53.71 -15.53 -4.99
CA LEU A 252 -54.43 -15.86 -3.75
C LEU A 252 -54.84 -17.33 -3.89
N SER A 253 -54.42 -18.18 -2.94
CA SER A 253 -54.71 -19.61 -2.97
C SER A 253 -56.20 -19.85 -3.24
N GLU A 254 -56.53 -20.81 -4.10
CA GLU A 254 -57.88 -21.16 -4.59
C GLU A 254 -58.84 -21.71 -3.51
N ARG A 255 -58.75 -21.26 -2.26
CA ARG A 255 -59.50 -21.84 -1.14
C ARG A 255 -60.39 -20.91 -0.34
N GLN A 256 -60.64 -19.66 -0.72
CA GLN A 256 -61.68 -18.88 -0.04
C GLN A 256 -62.47 -18.02 -1.03
N GLY A 257 -63.73 -18.40 -1.23
CA GLY A 257 -64.67 -17.70 -2.08
C GLY A 257 -65.86 -18.52 -2.57
N VAL A 258 -66.19 -19.65 -1.93
CA VAL A 258 -67.55 -20.21 -2.00
C VAL A 258 -68.30 -19.63 -0.82
N PHE A 259 -69.13 -18.63 -1.07
CA PHE A 259 -70.32 -18.37 -0.28
C PHE A 259 -71.45 -17.99 -1.24
N ASN A 260 -72.59 -18.65 -1.03
CA ASN A 260 -73.85 -18.48 -1.75
C ASN A 260 -74.30 -17.03 -1.85
#